data_AF-A0A7J2PLZ7-F1
#
_entry.id   AF-A0A7J2PLZ7-F1
#
_cell.length_a   1.000
_cell.length_b   1.000
_cell.length_c   1.000
_cell.angle_alpha   90.00
_cell.angle_beta   90.00
_cell.angle_gamma   90.00
#
_symmetry.space_group_name_H-M   'P 1'
#
loop_
_entity.id
_entity.type
_entity.pdbx_description
1 polymer ?
#
loop_
_entity_poly.entity_id
_entity_poly.type
_entity_poly.pdbx_seq_one_letter_code
_entity_poly.pdbx_strand_id
1 'polypeptide(L)'
;MYPRVKRIKNDKIESTTVNFYTENQSIEFDREACISCGTCSVVCPKSVIFDLKDNKKLLGVGYEDLDKIVIKTHNCCFCGLCISLCPIIGLKDDEPTLLEDCNNCERCFKYCSQINIPESELEEEIFNGRVRDNEILGYYQKAVVAKTADKDVAKVAQNGGITTTLLIHALNTGLVDGVLVSGRDDKWMPKPYVATTPEEILAAAGNRYTMTPSLLSYADAIYESKLEKLAFVGMPCQVKAVRKLQLSQPLSDKYGKIVLIIGLYCSSNYSYELMTKYVQEEQGVPLSELVKVDISKGKFLIYSKDGSVKSSPVRVTGPYKWDSCKYCEDYTGEFSDIGIGSVGAPTDDTNCLLIRSNLGMDLFEDAVAAGKISVEETEVNFPALEKQAKRKKTLAKELKQTTINIPDVGIKTITTEDLMPYIPNPLDCTYCGTCVIMCPFSAIKLKKDDEVVELNDIEIVAKNVVPKLEFNAKKVACKDGKERVMKQYLDAKIEVDWDKCISCFSCAEVCPTESFFRKDIPNTQEKPTYNGIQYSQGIKRRVDFNIDDCINCGSCVNACPKDAITMIIDMIKTSGEFKETFWPEVMYRLKNRQTK
;
A
#
# COMPACT_ATOMS: atom_id res chain seq x y z
N MET A 1 -37.16 -31.74 14.30
CA MET A 1 -35.84 -31.37 14.86
C MET A 1 -34.87 -31.32 13.68
N TYR A 2 -34.17 -30.20 13.52
CA TYR A 2 -33.55 -29.79 12.25
C TYR A 2 -32.11 -30.31 12.08
N PRO A 3 -31.65 -30.59 10.84
CA PRO A 3 -30.25 -30.93 10.59
C PRO A 3 -29.31 -29.87 11.14
N ARG A 4 -28.19 -30.30 11.75
CA ARG A 4 -27.21 -29.39 12.36
C ARG A 4 -26.05 -29.12 11.40
N VAL A 5 -25.70 -27.86 11.22
CA VAL A 5 -24.58 -27.46 10.36
C VAL A 5 -23.33 -27.20 11.20
N LYS A 6 -22.20 -27.77 10.79
CA LYS A 6 -20.86 -27.48 11.33
C LYS A 6 -19.96 -27.01 10.20
N ARG A 7 -19.15 -25.98 10.46
CA ARG A 7 -18.13 -25.47 9.52
C ARG A 7 -16.76 -25.49 10.16
N ILE A 8 -15.75 -25.83 9.35
CA ILE A 8 -14.34 -25.79 9.72
C ILE A 8 -13.62 -25.06 8.59
N LYS A 9 -12.88 -24.01 8.92
CA LYS A 9 -12.02 -23.29 7.97
C LYS A 9 -10.65 -23.10 8.60
N ASN A 10 -9.62 -23.52 7.90
CA ASN A 10 -8.21 -23.25 8.21
C ASN A 10 -7.44 -23.03 6.90
N ASP A 11 -6.12 -22.84 6.99
CA ASP A 11 -5.28 -22.52 5.82
C ASP A 11 -5.26 -23.61 4.74
N LYS A 12 -5.56 -24.88 5.10
CA LYS A 12 -5.51 -26.03 4.20
C LYS A 12 -6.87 -26.48 3.70
N ILE A 13 -7.90 -26.40 4.53
CA ILE A 13 -9.22 -26.95 4.23
C ILE A 13 -10.34 -26.01 4.63
N GLU A 14 -11.40 -26.03 3.83
CA GLU A 14 -12.71 -25.50 4.20
C GLU A 14 -13.75 -26.62 4.07
N SER A 15 -14.35 -27.03 5.19
CA SER A 15 -15.29 -28.14 5.25
C SER A 15 -16.61 -27.69 5.85
N THR A 16 -17.71 -28.14 5.23
CA THR A 16 -19.07 -27.94 5.74
C THR A 16 -19.76 -29.28 5.90
N THR A 17 -20.20 -29.58 7.12
CA THR A 17 -20.90 -30.81 7.49
C THR A 17 -22.35 -30.51 7.85
N VAL A 18 -23.28 -31.24 7.24
CA VAL A 18 -24.69 -31.30 7.61
C VAL A 18 -24.94 -32.63 8.29
N ASN A 19 -25.34 -32.57 9.57
CA ASN A 19 -25.59 -33.75 10.38
C ASN A 19 -27.08 -34.09 10.31
N PHE A 20 -27.41 -35.23 9.69
CA PHE A 20 -28.76 -35.81 9.71
C PHE A 20 -28.85 -36.88 10.80
N TYR A 21 -30.06 -37.43 11.02
CA TYR A 21 -30.25 -38.50 12.02
C TYR A 21 -29.62 -39.82 11.62
N THR A 22 -29.57 -40.09 10.32
CA THR A 22 -29.17 -41.38 9.76
C THR A 22 -27.73 -41.40 9.28
N GLU A 23 -27.21 -40.25 8.87
CA GLU A 23 -25.85 -40.10 8.34
C GLU A 23 -25.43 -38.63 8.38
N ASN A 24 -24.13 -38.37 8.50
CA ASN A 24 -23.55 -37.05 8.33
C ASN A 24 -23.03 -36.90 6.90
N GLN A 25 -23.34 -35.79 6.25
CA GLN A 25 -22.85 -35.49 4.91
C GLN A 25 -21.97 -34.24 4.97
N SER A 26 -20.76 -34.29 4.42
CA SER A 26 -19.90 -33.12 4.35
C SER A 26 -19.24 -32.93 2.99
N ILE A 27 -18.99 -31.69 2.65
CA ILE A 27 -18.20 -31.29 1.48
C ILE A 27 -16.97 -30.54 1.97
N GLU A 28 -15.81 -30.93 1.44
CA GLU A 28 -14.52 -30.37 1.80
C GLU A 28 -13.85 -29.80 0.55
N PHE A 29 -13.43 -28.54 0.64
CA PHE A 29 -12.60 -27.85 -0.34
C PHE A 29 -11.16 -27.86 0.17
N ASP A 30 -10.27 -28.49 -0.60
CA ASP A 30 -8.83 -28.46 -0.39
C ASP A 30 -8.29 -27.13 -0.91
N ARG A 31 -7.89 -26.26 0.02
CA ARG A 31 -7.42 -24.91 -0.29
C ARG A 31 -6.02 -24.91 -0.90
N GLU A 32 -5.25 -25.97 -0.70
CA GLU A 32 -3.93 -26.11 -1.32
C GLU A 32 -4.03 -26.60 -2.77
N ALA A 33 -4.98 -27.49 -3.08
CA ALA A 33 -5.20 -27.97 -4.43
C ALA A 33 -6.03 -27.01 -5.31
N CYS A 34 -6.91 -26.21 -4.71
CA CYS A 34 -7.79 -25.30 -5.44
C CYS A 34 -7.02 -24.12 -6.06
N ILE A 35 -7.29 -23.83 -7.34
CA ILE A 35 -6.75 -22.65 -8.04
C ILE A 35 -7.84 -21.60 -8.36
N SER A 36 -8.99 -21.72 -7.69
CA SER A 36 -10.14 -20.82 -7.82
C SER A 36 -10.64 -20.60 -9.24
N CYS A 37 -10.58 -21.66 -10.05
CA CYS A 37 -11.02 -21.62 -11.45
C CYS A 37 -12.53 -21.40 -11.62
N GLY A 38 -13.36 -21.56 -10.58
CA GLY A 38 -14.81 -21.34 -10.65
C GLY A 38 -15.61 -22.44 -11.37
N THR A 39 -14.98 -23.52 -11.84
CA THR A 39 -15.73 -24.61 -12.52
C THR A 39 -16.84 -25.18 -11.63
N CYS A 40 -16.57 -25.38 -10.33
CA CYS A 40 -17.54 -25.93 -9.38
C CYS A 40 -18.76 -25.02 -9.16
N SER A 41 -18.58 -23.69 -9.15
CA SER A 41 -19.66 -22.72 -9.00
C SER A 41 -20.51 -22.64 -10.26
N VAL A 42 -19.88 -22.73 -11.45
CA VAL A 42 -20.57 -22.75 -12.75
C VAL A 42 -21.40 -24.03 -12.96
N VAL A 43 -20.83 -25.20 -12.66
CA VAL A 43 -21.47 -26.51 -12.93
C VAL A 43 -22.44 -26.95 -11.83
N CYS A 44 -22.55 -26.20 -10.73
CA CYS A 44 -23.45 -26.53 -9.64
C CYS A 44 -24.92 -26.38 -10.09
N PRO A 45 -25.73 -27.46 -10.14
CA PRO A 45 -27.11 -27.38 -10.63
C PRO A 45 -28.02 -26.52 -9.72
N LYS A 46 -27.65 -26.36 -8.44
CA LYS A 46 -28.37 -25.55 -7.46
C LYS A 46 -27.77 -24.15 -7.25
N SER A 47 -26.62 -23.85 -7.88
CA SER A 47 -25.91 -22.57 -7.72
C SER A 47 -25.62 -22.22 -6.25
N VAL A 48 -25.30 -23.21 -5.42
CA VAL A 48 -25.05 -23.04 -3.98
C VAL A 48 -23.57 -22.86 -3.62
N ILE A 49 -22.68 -23.03 -4.59
CA ILE A 49 -21.24 -22.80 -4.43
C ILE A 49 -20.95 -21.39 -4.93
N PHE A 50 -20.51 -20.52 -4.03
CA PHE A 50 -20.27 -19.10 -4.29
C PHE A 50 -18.78 -18.81 -4.38
N ASP A 51 -18.41 -17.91 -5.28
CA ASP A 51 -17.10 -17.26 -5.37
C ASP A 51 -17.29 -15.74 -5.50
N LEU A 52 -16.26 -14.93 -5.24
CA LEU A 52 -16.36 -13.46 -5.33
C LEU A 52 -16.66 -12.94 -6.75
N LYS A 53 -16.87 -13.80 -7.75
CA LYS A 53 -17.29 -13.37 -9.09
C LYS A 53 -18.61 -12.60 -9.05
N ASP A 54 -19.49 -12.93 -8.11
CA ASP A 54 -20.87 -12.46 -8.09
C ASP A 54 -21.06 -11.07 -7.45
N ASN A 55 -20.01 -10.47 -6.86
CA ASN A 55 -20.07 -9.19 -6.13
C ASN A 55 -19.00 -8.17 -6.55
N LYS A 56 -18.46 -8.29 -7.79
CA LYS A 56 -17.37 -7.43 -8.29
C LYS A 56 -17.82 -5.97 -8.46
N LYS A 57 -17.56 -5.13 -7.45
CA LYS A 57 -17.53 -3.67 -7.64
C LYS A 57 -16.09 -3.19 -7.52
N LEU A 58 -15.47 -2.87 -8.66
CA LEU A 58 -14.34 -1.94 -8.67
C LEU A 58 -14.91 -0.56 -8.36
N LEU A 59 -14.52 0.05 -7.24
CA LEU A 59 -14.98 1.41 -6.90
C LEU A 59 -14.46 2.45 -7.92
N GLY A 60 -13.43 2.12 -8.70
CA GLY A 60 -13.11 2.81 -9.95
C GLY A 60 -12.73 4.27 -9.74
N VAL A 61 -12.12 4.58 -8.59
CA VAL A 61 -11.66 5.94 -8.29
C VAL A 61 -10.31 6.24 -8.94
N GLY A 62 -10.18 7.45 -9.46
CA GLY A 62 -9.06 7.83 -10.31
C GLY A 62 -8.28 9.03 -9.83
N TYR A 63 -7.42 9.51 -10.73
CA TYR A 63 -6.78 10.80 -10.57
C TYR A 63 -7.83 11.92 -10.51
N GLU A 64 -8.92 11.80 -11.27
CA GLU A 64 -10.00 12.80 -11.37
C GLU A 64 -10.71 12.98 -10.02
N ASP A 65 -10.91 11.91 -9.26
CA ASP A 65 -11.47 11.98 -7.90
C ASP A 65 -10.48 12.62 -6.93
N LEU A 66 -9.20 12.25 -7.02
CA LEU A 66 -8.13 12.86 -6.23
C LEU A 66 -8.01 14.36 -6.53
N ASP A 67 -8.05 14.73 -7.81
CA ASP A 67 -7.99 16.10 -8.29
C ASP A 67 -9.16 16.92 -7.73
N LYS A 68 -10.38 16.40 -7.85
CA LYS A 68 -11.59 17.05 -7.35
C LYS A 68 -11.62 17.20 -5.84
N ILE A 69 -11.17 16.21 -5.07
CA ILE A 69 -11.35 16.16 -3.61
C ILE A 69 -10.15 16.72 -2.85
N VAL A 70 -8.93 16.60 -3.40
CA VAL A 70 -7.68 16.94 -2.71
C VAL A 70 -6.93 18.09 -3.39
N ILE A 71 -6.75 18.06 -4.71
CA ILE A 71 -5.89 19.03 -5.41
C ILE A 71 -6.62 20.36 -5.56
N LYS A 72 -7.78 20.38 -6.25
CA LYS A 72 -8.60 21.58 -6.48
C LYS A 72 -9.24 22.18 -5.22
N THR A 73 -9.26 21.43 -4.13
CA THR A 73 -9.69 21.93 -2.81
C THR A 73 -8.52 22.50 -2.00
N HIS A 74 -7.32 22.58 -2.60
CA HIS A 74 -6.07 23.04 -1.98
C HIS A 74 -5.67 22.27 -0.71
N ASN A 75 -6.05 21.00 -0.65
CA ASN A 75 -5.72 20.12 0.47
C ASN A 75 -4.48 19.24 0.20
N CYS A 76 -3.93 19.23 -1.02
CA CYS A 76 -2.70 18.52 -1.33
C CYS A 76 -1.54 19.01 -0.44
N CYS A 77 -0.87 18.10 0.29
CA CYS A 77 0.29 18.44 1.12
C CYS A 77 1.63 18.41 0.37
N PHE A 78 1.57 18.26 -0.96
CA PHE A 78 2.73 18.28 -1.84
C PHE A 78 3.85 17.31 -1.42
N CYS A 79 3.53 16.04 -1.16
CA CYS A 79 4.52 15.05 -0.75
C CYS A 79 5.26 14.38 -1.91
N GLY A 80 4.69 14.35 -3.12
CA GLY A 80 5.31 13.76 -4.32
C GLY A 80 5.08 12.25 -4.53
N LEU A 81 4.45 11.54 -3.58
CA LEU A 81 4.33 10.08 -3.66
C LEU A 81 3.50 9.60 -4.86
N CYS A 82 2.39 10.27 -5.18
CA CYS A 82 1.54 9.88 -6.31
C CYS A 82 2.28 9.98 -7.65
N ILE A 83 3.15 10.98 -7.81
CA ILE A 83 4.02 11.18 -8.97
C ILE A 83 5.06 10.06 -9.03
N SER A 84 5.70 9.77 -7.91
CA SER A 84 6.70 8.71 -7.79
C SER A 84 6.13 7.30 -8.09
N LEU A 85 4.86 7.05 -7.74
CA LEU A 85 4.22 5.73 -7.95
C LEU A 85 3.54 5.58 -9.31
N CYS A 86 3.23 6.68 -9.99
CA CYS A 86 2.39 6.66 -11.19
C CYS A 86 3.16 7.12 -12.44
N PRO A 87 3.23 6.31 -13.51
CA PRO A 87 3.90 6.69 -14.77
C PRO A 87 3.28 7.91 -15.47
N ILE A 88 2.02 8.23 -15.16
CA ILE A 88 1.20 9.20 -15.91
C ILE A 88 0.82 10.43 -15.07
N ILE A 89 1.35 10.56 -13.85
CA ILE A 89 1.17 11.78 -13.03
C ILE A 89 2.49 12.52 -13.02
N GLY A 90 2.53 13.68 -13.65
CA GLY A 90 3.65 14.61 -13.64
C GLY A 90 3.47 15.70 -12.57
N LEU A 91 4.31 16.72 -12.68
CA LEU A 91 4.33 17.87 -11.77
C LEU A 91 4.31 19.15 -12.58
N LYS A 92 3.37 20.05 -12.25
CA LYS A 92 3.27 21.39 -12.84
C LYS A 92 2.83 22.38 -11.78
N ASP A 93 3.53 23.50 -11.66
CA ASP A 93 3.19 24.59 -10.72
C ASP A 93 2.96 24.13 -9.27
N ASP A 94 3.84 23.24 -8.77
CA ASP A 94 3.75 22.58 -7.45
C ASP A 94 2.47 21.72 -7.24
N GLU A 95 1.80 21.33 -8.32
CA GLU A 95 0.63 20.44 -8.30
C GLU A 95 0.87 19.15 -9.11
N PRO A 96 0.44 17.97 -8.60
CA PRO A 96 0.35 16.78 -9.43
C PRO A 96 -0.55 17.07 -10.63
N THR A 97 -0.14 16.65 -11.83
CA THR A 97 -0.90 16.87 -13.07
C THR A 97 -0.91 15.60 -13.91
N LEU A 98 -2.06 15.28 -14.51
CA LEU A 98 -2.19 14.12 -15.38
C LEU A 98 -1.51 14.36 -16.73
N LEU A 99 -0.71 13.39 -17.19
CA LEU A 99 0.02 13.42 -18.47
C LEU A 99 -0.67 12.64 -19.60
N GLU A 100 -1.46 11.62 -19.23
CA GLU A 100 -2.27 10.78 -20.12
C GLU A 100 -3.53 10.31 -19.37
N ASP A 101 -4.54 9.82 -20.09
CA ASP A 101 -5.79 9.32 -19.50
C ASP A 101 -5.58 8.32 -18.34
N CYS A 102 -6.32 8.54 -17.25
CA CYS A 102 -6.26 7.67 -16.08
C CYS A 102 -7.15 6.43 -16.27
N ASN A 103 -6.60 5.25 -15.97
CA ASN A 103 -7.37 3.99 -15.95
C ASN A 103 -8.08 3.73 -14.60
N ASN A 104 -8.13 4.73 -13.73
CA ASN A 104 -8.70 4.67 -12.39
C ASN A 104 -8.16 3.52 -11.52
N CYS A 105 -6.83 3.34 -11.50
CA CYS A 105 -6.19 2.29 -10.69
C CYS A 105 -6.20 2.54 -9.17
N GLU A 106 -6.82 3.63 -8.69
CA GLU A 106 -6.97 4.06 -7.29
C GLU A 106 -5.68 4.33 -6.50
N ARG A 107 -4.49 3.98 -6.99
CA ARG A 107 -3.22 4.10 -6.23
C ARG A 107 -3.01 5.50 -5.67
N CYS A 108 -3.10 6.51 -6.52
CA CYS A 108 -2.88 7.90 -6.13
C CYS A 108 -3.86 8.35 -5.04
N PHE A 109 -5.10 7.85 -5.07
CA PHE A 109 -6.13 8.10 -4.05
C PHE A 109 -5.85 7.32 -2.76
N LYS A 110 -5.59 6.01 -2.85
CA LYS A 110 -5.35 5.10 -1.74
C LYS A 110 -4.18 5.57 -0.86
N TYR A 111 -3.06 5.96 -1.45
CA TYR A 111 -1.85 6.36 -0.73
C TYR A 111 -1.77 7.85 -0.42
N CYS A 112 -2.76 8.65 -0.86
CA CYS A 112 -2.81 10.05 -0.50
C CYS A 112 -3.04 10.20 1.02
N SER A 113 -2.19 10.98 1.68
CA SER A 113 -2.29 11.25 3.12
C SER A 113 -3.50 12.12 3.50
N GLN A 114 -4.19 12.66 2.49
CA GLN A 114 -5.35 13.55 2.65
C GLN A 114 -6.67 12.82 2.44
N ILE A 115 -6.60 11.54 2.09
CA ILE A 115 -7.72 10.59 2.08
C ILE A 115 -7.65 9.80 3.39
N ASN A 116 -8.81 9.31 3.86
CA ASN A 116 -9.00 8.57 5.11
C ASN A 116 -7.75 7.80 5.58
N ILE A 117 -7.38 8.03 6.84
CA ILE A 117 -6.23 7.43 7.52
C ILE A 117 -6.80 6.50 8.58
N PRO A 118 -6.63 5.17 8.47
CA PRO A 118 -7.10 4.24 9.48
C PRO A 118 -6.15 4.28 10.69
N GLU A 119 -6.31 5.29 11.55
CA GLU A 119 -5.34 5.60 12.61
C GLU A 119 -5.12 4.42 13.56
N SER A 120 -6.18 3.78 14.06
CA SER A 120 -6.05 2.64 14.99
C SER A 120 -5.35 1.44 14.36
N GLU A 121 -5.69 1.08 13.11
CA GLU A 121 -5.03 -0.01 12.39
C GLU A 121 -3.54 0.28 12.17
N LEU A 122 -3.20 1.52 11.82
CA LEU A 122 -1.82 1.95 11.68
C LEU A 122 -1.06 1.80 13.00
N GLU A 123 -1.65 2.20 14.12
CA GLU A 123 -0.99 2.09 15.43
C GLU A 123 -0.78 0.64 15.85
N GLU A 124 -1.82 -0.21 15.72
CA GLU A 124 -1.71 -1.62 16.04
C GLU A 124 -0.60 -2.30 15.23
N GLU A 125 -0.50 -2.01 13.93
CA GLU A 125 0.55 -2.57 13.08
C GLU A 125 1.95 -2.00 13.39
N ILE A 126 2.09 -0.68 13.58
CA ILE A 126 3.40 -0.02 13.78
C ILE A 126 3.95 -0.25 15.20
N PHE A 127 3.07 -0.34 16.20
CA PHE A 127 3.43 -0.33 17.62
C PHE A 127 3.15 -1.67 18.32
N ASN A 128 3.17 -2.78 17.57
CA ASN A 128 3.09 -4.15 18.07
C ASN A 128 1.81 -4.41 18.90
N GLY A 129 0.66 -4.12 18.29
CA GLY A 129 -0.68 -4.29 18.85
C GLY A 129 -1.09 -3.23 19.88
N ARG A 130 -0.35 -2.11 19.97
CA ARG A 130 -0.63 -1.03 20.90
C ARG A 130 -1.24 0.17 20.16
N VAL A 131 -2.20 0.81 20.81
CA VAL A 131 -2.81 2.07 20.35
C VAL A 131 -2.45 3.20 21.32
N ARG A 132 -2.59 4.45 20.88
CA ARG A 132 -2.32 5.63 21.73
C ARG A 132 -3.19 5.65 22.98
N ASP A 133 -2.59 6.04 24.10
CA ASP A 133 -3.26 6.47 25.33
C ASP A 133 -3.24 8.01 25.49
N ASN A 134 -2.33 8.67 24.78
CA ASN A 134 -2.17 10.11 24.73
C ASN A 134 -2.68 10.68 23.39
N GLU A 135 -3.90 11.21 23.40
CA GLU A 135 -4.54 11.83 22.23
C GLU A 135 -3.82 13.09 21.70
N ILE A 136 -2.93 13.67 22.48
CA ILE A 136 -2.25 14.93 22.16
C ILE A 136 -0.93 14.68 21.43
N LEU A 137 -0.14 13.71 21.90
CA LEU A 137 1.20 13.40 21.40
C LEU A 137 1.28 12.10 20.60
N GLY A 138 0.17 11.35 20.52
CA GLY A 138 0.12 9.99 19.98
C GLY A 138 0.84 8.99 20.87
N TYR A 139 0.98 7.75 20.39
CA TYR A 139 1.71 6.70 21.08
C TYR A 139 3.22 6.97 21.13
N TYR A 140 3.85 6.84 22.29
CA TYR A 140 5.31 6.79 22.41
C TYR A 140 5.72 5.91 23.59
N GLN A 141 6.89 5.28 23.49
CA GLN A 141 7.46 4.43 24.54
C GLN A 141 8.38 5.22 25.47
N LYS A 142 9.09 6.21 24.92
CA LYS A 142 10.08 6.98 25.65
C LYS A 142 10.18 8.40 25.10
N ALA A 143 10.30 9.37 26.00
CA ALA A 143 10.55 10.77 25.66
C ALA A 143 11.91 11.17 26.23
N VAL A 144 12.78 11.77 25.42
CA VAL A 144 14.14 12.15 25.84
C VAL A 144 14.54 13.50 25.27
N VAL A 145 15.45 14.17 25.97
CA VAL A 145 16.22 15.30 25.44
C VAL A 145 17.61 14.80 25.09
N ALA A 146 18.07 15.08 23.87
CA ALA A 146 19.37 14.62 23.41
C ALA A 146 20.01 15.58 22.40
N LYS A 147 21.33 15.47 22.24
CA LYS A 147 22.11 16.12 21.18
C LYS A 147 23.14 15.17 20.58
N THR A 148 23.60 15.50 19.39
CA THR A 148 24.68 14.79 18.73
C THR A 148 26.00 14.95 19.48
N ALA A 149 26.81 13.89 19.51
CA ALA A 149 28.21 13.93 19.92
C ALA A 149 29.14 14.21 18.73
N ASP A 150 28.61 14.18 17.50
CA ASP A 150 29.38 14.42 16.28
C ASP A 150 29.53 15.93 16.02
N LYS A 151 30.79 16.38 15.98
CA LYS A 151 31.12 17.80 15.82
C LYS A 151 30.78 18.33 14.44
N ASP A 152 30.83 17.50 13.40
CA ASP A 152 30.53 17.93 12.04
C ASP A 152 29.01 18.04 11.85
N VAL A 153 28.24 17.14 12.44
CA VAL A 153 26.78 17.26 12.52
C VAL A 153 26.39 18.51 13.32
N ALA A 154 27.01 18.75 14.48
CA ALA A 154 26.69 19.90 15.32
C ALA A 154 26.86 21.26 14.61
N LYS A 155 27.82 21.38 13.69
CA LYS A 155 28.07 22.62 12.92
C LYS A 155 26.93 23.00 11.98
N VAL A 156 26.23 22.01 11.43
CA VAL A 156 25.20 22.21 10.40
C VAL A 156 23.78 21.95 10.91
N ALA A 157 23.63 21.43 12.13
CA ALA A 157 22.36 21.09 12.72
C ALA A 157 21.46 22.33 12.92
N GLN A 158 20.14 22.13 12.71
CA GLN A 158 19.17 23.16 13.10
C GLN A 158 19.14 23.34 14.62
N ASN A 159 19.16 22.22 15.35
CA ASN A 159 19.14 22.15 16.80
C ASN A 159 20.16 21.10 17.29
N GLY A 160 19.72 20.08 18.03
CA GLY A 160 20.60 19.03 18.55
C GLY A 160 21.18 18.03 17.54
N GLY A 161 20.87 18.12 16.25
CA GLY A 161 21.51 17.29 15.21
C GLY A 161 21.15 15.80 15.25
N ILE A 162 20.12 15.43 16.00
CA ILE A 162 19.75 14.03 16.23
C ILE A 162 19.30 13.34 14.94
N THR A 163 18.45 13.98 14.14
CA THR A 163 17.96 13.40 12.87
C THR A 163 19.11 12.97 11.96
N THR A 164 20.04 13.88 11.67
CA THR A 164 21.23 13.60 10.85
C THR A 164 22.09 12.50 11.47
N THR A 165 22.30 12.53 12.79
CA THR A 165 23.11 11.53 13.50
C THR A 165 22.51 10.14 13.39
N LEU A 166 21.21 9.99 13.65
CA LEU A 166 20.51 8.70 13.58
C LEU A 166 20.51 8.13 12.15
N LEU A 167 20.36 8.97 11.13
CA LEU A 167 20.41 8.52 9.74
C LEU A 167 21.81 8.05 9.32
N ILE A 168 22.85 8.80 9.68
CA ILE A 168 24.24 8.40 9.44
C ILE A 168 24.55 7.10 10.17
N HIS A 169 24.09 6.97 11.42
CA HIS A 169 24.26 5.77 12.22
C HIS A 169 23.53 4.57 11.62
N ALA A 170 22.28 4.75 11.18
CA ALA A 170 21.49 3.72 10.51
C ALA A 170 22.13 3.27 9.18
N LEU A 171 22.71 4.20 8.41
CA LEU A 171 23.44 3.87 7.18
C LEU A 171 24.73 3.09 7.49
N ASN A 172 25.54 3.56 8.44
CA ASN A 172 26.82 2.95 8.79
C ASN A 172 26.68 1.55 9.41
N THR A 173 25.59 1.30 10.11
CA THR A 173 25.26 -0.02 10.69
C THR A 173 24.58 -0.96 9.69
N GLY A 174 24.26 -0.48 8.48
CA GLY A 174 23.57 -1.27 7.46
C GLY A 174 22.09 -1.54 7.76
N LEU A 175 21.50 -0.81 8.71
CA LEU A 175 20.05 -0.83 8.95
C LEU A 175 19.32 -0.34 7.70
N VAL A 176 19.86 0.67 7.04
CA VAL A 176 19.39 1.21 5.76
C VAL A 176 20.51 1.25 4.73
N ASP A 177 20.16 1.16 3.45
CA ASP A 177 21.07 1.29 2.29
C ASP A 177 20.87 2.61 1.52
N GLY A 178 19.86 3.41 1.89
CA GLY A 178 19.76 4.80 1.48
C GLY A 178 18.67 5.57 2.23
N VAL A 179 18.70 6.89 2.07
CA VAL A 179 17.87 7.82 2.84
C VAL A 179 17.22 8.83 1.90
N LEU A 180 15.91 8.96 1.99
CA LEU A 180 15.17 10.03 1.33
C LEU A 180 15.25 11.30 2.17
N VAL A 181 15.96 12.29 1.66
CA VAL A 181 16.23 13.57 2.33
C VAL A 181 15.87 14.75 1.45
N SER A 182 15.73 15.93 2.07
CA SER A 182 15.44 17.19 1.38
C SER A 182 16.54 18.21 1.68
N GLY A 183 17.44 18.41 0.71
CA GLY A 183 18.41 19.50 0.72
C GLY A 183 17.82 20.80 0.14
N ARG A 184 18.70 21.69 -0.32
CA ARG A 184 18.34 22.93 -1.00
C ARG A 184 19.42 23.35 -1.98
N ASP A 185 19.08 24.22 -2.93
CA ASP A 185 20.04 24.93 -3.75
C ASP A 185 20.49 26.26 -3.09
N ASP A 186 21.32 27.03 -3.80
CA ASP A 186 21.84 28.33 -3.35
C ASP A 186 20.75 29.41 -3.25
N LYS A 187 19.59 29.19 -3.90
CA LYS A 187 18.42 30.06 -3.79
C LYS A 187 17.47 29.61 -2.68
N TRP A 188 17.87 28.64 -1.86
CA TRP A 188 17.02 28.04 -0.82
C TRP A 188 15.81 27.27 -1.35
N MET A 189 15.72 27.03 -2.66
CA MET A 189 14.70 26.16 -3.22
C MET A 189 14.97 24.73 -2.77
N PRO A 190 14.00 24.02 -2.18
CA PRO A 190 14.22 22.67 -1.72
C PRO A 190 14.60 21.71 -2.85
N LYS A 191 15.36 20.68 -2.49
CA LYS A 191 15.83 19.64 -3.42
C LYS A 191 15.70 18.28 -2.74
N PRO A 192 14.64 17.50 -3.01
CA PRO A 192 14.57 16.11 -2.56
C PRO A 192 15.58 15.25 -3.35
N TYR A 193 16.23 14.30 -2.69
CA TYR A 193 17.11 13.32 -3.34
C TYR A 193 17.29 12.08 -2.46
N VAL A 194 17.97 11.08 -3.02
CA VAL A 194 18.36 9.85 -2.33
C VAL A 194 19.81 10.01 -1.89
N ALA A 195 20.06 10.00 -0.59
CA ALA A 195 21.40 9.99 -0.02
C ALA A 195 21.82 8.54 0.26
N THR A 196 23.02 8.18 -0.15
CA THR A 196 23.63 6.84 0.06
C THR A 196 24.97 6.92 0.79
N THR A 197 25.39 8.13 1.15
CA THR A 197 26.62 8.40 1.90
C THR A 197 26.35 9.33 3.10
N PRO A 198 27.17 9.25 4.17
CA PRO A 198 27.07 10.17 5.30
C PRO A 198 27.18 11.65 4.90
N GLU A 199 28.03 11.97 3.92
CA GLU A 199 28.26 13.33 3.43
C GLU A 199 27.01 13.91 2.75
N GLU A 200 26.32 13.10 1.96
CA GLU A 200 25.04 13.47 1.35
C GLU A 200 23.97 13.70 2.42
N ILE A 201 23.89 12.84 3.45
CA ILE A 201 22.96 13.04 4.57
C ILE A 201 23.29 14.34 5.32
N LEU A 202 24.57 14.61 5.56
CA LEU A 202 25.05 15.82 6.23
C LEU A 202 24.71 17.09 5.44
N ALA A 203 24.84 17.05 4.11
CA ALA A 203 24.48 18.16 3.22
C ALA A 203 22.98 18.50 3.25
N ALA A 204 22.13 17.54 3.62
CA ALA A 204 20.71 17.76 3.85
C ALA A 204 20.38 18.23 5.29
N ALA A 205 21.34 18.52 6.16
CA ALA A 205 21.04 19.04 7.50
C ALA A 205 20.40 20.45 7.46
N GLY A 206 19.65 20.79 8.51
CA GLY A 206 19.01 22.10 8.68
C GLY A 206 17.54 22.15 8.25
N ASN A 207 16.75 23.06 8.84
CA ASN A 207 15.35 23.20 8.45
C ASN A 207 15.21 24.02 7.16
N ARG A 208 14.24 23.64 6.33
CA ARG A 208 13.70 24.48 5.25
C ARG A 208 12.23 24.72 5.54
N TYR A 209 11.87 25.98 5.81
CA TYR A 209 10.48 26.40 5.98
C TYR A 209 9.83 26.68 4.62
N THR A 210 9.96 25.71 3.71
CA THR A 210 9.31 25.70 2.40
C THR A 210 8.87 24.27 2.09
N MET A 211 7.73 24.12 1.43
CA MET A 211 7.22 22.81 1.05
C MET A 211 8.11 22.11 0.04
N THR A 212 8.21 20.80 0.19
CA THR A 212 9.09 19.96 -0.63
C THR A 212 8.38 18.65 -0.90
N PRO A 213 8.37 18.16 -2.16
CA PRO A 213 7.84 16.85 -2.48
C PRO A 213 8.88 15.78 -2.11
N SER A 214 9.09 15.58 -0.80
CA SER A 214 10.15 14.72 -0.25
C SER A 214 10.09 13.25 -0.70
N LEU A 215 8.93 12.78 -1.17
CA LEU A 215 8.73 11.42 -1.72
C LEU A 215 8.84 11.39 -3.25
N LEU A 216 9.21 12.48 -3.91
CA LEU A 216 9.41 12.50 -5.36
C LEU A 216 10.62 11.66 -5.79
N SER A 217 11.68 11.63 -4.97
CA SER A 217 12.88 10.80 -5.17
C SER A 217 12.68 9.33 -4.81
N TYR A 218 11.49 8.94 -4.34
CA TYR A 218 11.20 7.55 -3.99
C TYR A 218 11.36 6.61 -5.19
N ALA A 219 10.86 7.00 -6.37
CA ALA A 219 11.03 6.23 -7.60
C ALA A 219 12.50 6.08 -8.01
N ASP A 220 13.33 7.10 -7.82
CA ASP A 220 14.77 7.02 -8.09
C ASP A 220 15.45 6.01 -7.17
N ALA A 221 15.07 5.98 -5.89
CA ALA A 221 15.58 5.00 -4.94
C ALA A 221 15.25 3.57 -5.37
N ILE A 222 14.03 3.33 -5.87
CA ILE A 222 13.58 1.99 -6.24
C ILE A 222 14.10 1.54 -7.61
N TYR A 223 14.01 2.38 -8.63
CA TYR A 223 14.24 1.96 -10.01
C TYR A 223 15.67 2.23 -10.49
N GLU A 224 16.25 3.37 -10.11
CA GLU A 224 17.59 3.76 -10.54
C GLU A 224 18.65 3.22 -9.57
N SER A 225 18.47 3.47 -8.27
CA SER A 225 19.42 3.07 -7.23
C SER A 225 19.22 1.63 -6.73
N LYS A 226 18.06 1.02 -7.03
CA LYS A 226 17.70 -0.36 -6.66
C LYS A 226 17.90 -0.68 -5.18
N LEU A 227 17.57 0.29 -4.33
CA LEU A 227 17.69 0.17 -2.88
C LEU A 227 16.57 -0.70 -2.31
N GLU A 228 16.86 -1.37 -1.19
CA GLU A 228 15.96 -2.33 -0.55
C GLU A 228 15.56 -1.90 0.87
N LYS A 229 16.38 -1.09 1.55
CA LYS A 229 16.15 -0.66 2.94
C LYS A 229 16.30 0.84 3.08
N LEU A 230 15.21 1.57 2.90
CA LEU A 230 15.22 3.03 2.91
C LEU A 230 14.91 3.61 4.30
N ALA A 231 15.56 4.71 4.65
CA ALA A 231 15.07 5.63 5.66
C ALA A 231 14.31 6.79 5.01
N PHE A 232 13.27 7.30 5.68
CA PHE A 232 12.55 8.50 5.29
C PHE A 232 12.54 9.51 6.44
N VAL A 233 12.85 10.76 6.12
CA VAL A 233 12.65 11.90 7.02
C VAL A 233 11.58 12.81 6.44
N GLY A 234 10.54 13.10 7.23
CA GLY A 234 9.47 13.95 6.73
C GLY A 234 8.60 14.57 7.79
N MET A 235 7.73 15.45 7.33
CA MET A 235 6.69 16.06 8.15
C MET A 235 5.55 15.06 8.39
N PRO A 236 4.70 15.29 9.40
CA PRO A 236 3.66 14.33 9.78
C PRO A 236 2.72 13.93 8.63
N CYS A 237 2.32 14.88 7.78
CA CYS A 237 1.52 14.59 6.58
C CYS A 237 2.22 13.63 5.61
N GLN A 238 3.54 13.75 5.42
CA GLN A 238 4.32 12.89 4.54
C GLN A 238 4.55 11.51 5.18
N VAL A 239 4.78 11.46 6.50
CA VAL A 239 4.85 10.21 7.27
C VAL A 239 3.57 9.38 7.09
N LYS A 240 2.40 10.00 7.17
CA LYS A 240 1.11 9.33 6.90
C LYS A 240 1.05 8.73 5.49
N ALA A 241 1.56 9.43 4.46
CA ALA A 241 1.63 8.90 3.09
C ALA A 241 2.51 7.64 3.01
N VAL A 242 3.67 7.65 3.67
CA VAL A 242 4.58 6.50 3.72
C VAL A 242 3.95 5.32 4.46
N ARG A 243 3.31 5.54 5.61
CA ARG A 243 2.67 4.45 6.35
C ARG A 243 1.53 3.80 5.56
N LYS A 244 0.74 4.59 4.82
CA LYS A 244 -0.22 4.04 3.86
C LYS A 244 0.45 3.16 2.82
N LEU A 245 1.60 3.56 2.27
CA LEU A 245 2.37 2.74 1.31
C LEU A 245 2.82 1.41 1.92
N GLN A 246 3.27 1.41 3.18
CA GLN A 246 3.76 0.22 3.88
C GLN A 246 2.66 -0.79 4.23
N LEU A 247 1.47 -0.35 4.65
CA LEU A 247 0.42 -1.28 5.11
C LEU A 247 -0.52 -1.75 4.01
N SER A 248 -0.59 -1.04 2.88
CA SER A 248 -1.57 -1.36 1.84
C SER A 248 -0.98 -2.23 0.73
N GLN A 249 -1.42 -3.49 0.71
CA GLN A 249 -1.17 -4.39 -0.41
C GLN A 249 -1.82 -3.90 -1.73
N PRO A 250 -1.27 -4.29 -2.89
CA PRO A 250 -0.07 -5.13 -3.08
C PRO A 250 1.23 -4.31 -3.18
N LEU A 251 1.18 -2.98 -3.05
CA LEU A 251 2.37 -2.16 -3.19
C LEU A 251 3.29 -2.27 -1.98
N SER A 252 2.76 -2.52 -0.78
CA SER A 252 3.56 -2.85 0.41
C SER A 252 4.63 -3.90 0.13
N ASP A 253 4.27 -4.99 -0.52
CA ASP A 253 5.19 -6.12 -0.74
C ASP A 253 6.29 -5.77 -1.75
N LYS A 254 6.00 -4.84 -2.67
CA LYS A 254 6.91 -4.44 -3.75
C LYS A 254 7.71 -3.17 -3.46
N TYR A 255 7.13 -2.27 -2.68
CA TYR A 255 7.53 -0.86 -2.51
C TYR A 255 7.53 -0.45 -1.02
N GLY A 256 7.09 -1.26 -0.08
CA GLY A 256 7.17 -1.01 1.37
C GLY A 256 8.60 -0.98 1.94
N LYS A 257 9.61 -0.79 1.10
CA LYS A 257 11.06 -0.79 1.37
C LYS A 257 11.55 0.31 2.30
N ILE A 258 10.71 1.28 2.68
CA ILE A 258 11.06 2.24 3.72
C ILE A 258 10.98 1.50 5.04
N VAL A 259 12.11 1.26 5.71
CA VAL A 259 12.17 0.51 6.96
C VAL A 259 12.23 1.43 8.18
N LEU A 260 12.85 2.61 8.04
CA LEU A 260 13.00 3.59 9.12
C LEU A 260 12.31 4.91 8.75
N ILE A 261 11.49 5.44 9.65
CA ILE A 261 10.76 6.70 9.45
C ILE A 261 11.00 7.63 10.63
N ILE A 262 11.67 8.75 10.36
CA ILE A 262 11.85 9.83 11.33
C ILE A 262 10.86 10.95 11.02
N GLY A 263 9.98 11.24 11.96
CA GLY A 263 9.01 12.32 11.88
C GLY A 263 9.57 13.62 12.47
N LEU A 264 9.45 14.73 11.75
CA LEU A 264 9.82 16.05 12.26
C LEU A 264 8.61 16.73 12.92
N TYR A 265 8.82 17.39 14.07
CA TYR A 265 7.77 18.22 14.66
C TYR A 265 7.43 19.38 13.72
N CYS A 266 6.15 19.56 13.43
CA CYS A 266 5.72 20.52 12.41
C CYS A 266 4.44 21.24 12.83
N SER A 267 4.48 22.57 12.94
CA SER A 267 3.29 23.39 13.15
C SER A 267 2.63 23.77 11.83
N SER A 268 3.40 24.34 10.91
CA SER A 268 2.99 24.72 9.57
C SER A 268 4.23 24.73 8.68
N ASN A 269 4.02 24.62 7.37
CA ASN A 269 5.06 24.88 6.38
C ASN A 269 4.51 25.83 5.31
N TYR A 270 5.34 26.27 4.37
CA TYR A 270 5.09 27.49 3.59
C TYR A 270 5.40 27.29 2.10
N SER A 271 4.81 28.12 1.26
CA SER A 271 5.21 28.23 -0.15
C SER A 271 6.60 28.87 -0.26
N TYR A 272 7.25 28.68 -1.41
CA TYR A 272 8.56 29.29 -1.67
C TYR A 272 8.53 30.83 -1.67
N GLU A 273 7.34 31.41 -1.78
CA GLU A 273 7.14 32.85 -1.65
C GLU A 273 7.55 33.41 -0.27
N LEU A 274 7.59 32.59 0.79
CA LEU A 274 8.17 33.03 2.07
C LEU A 274 9.64 33.42 1.91
N MET A 275 10.38 32.70 1.07
CA MET A 275 11.78 33.01 0.80
C MET A 275 11.89 34.18 -0.17
N THR A 276 11.19 34.13 -1.31
CA THR A 276 11.37 35.14 -2.37
C THR A 276 10.72 36.49 -2.04
N LYS A 277 9.46 36.51 -1.60
CA LYS A 277 8.76 37.77 -1.31
C LYS A 277 9.13 38.30 0.08
N TYR A 278 9.04 37.46 1.12
CA TYR A 278 9.27 37.97 2.46
C TYR A 278 10.76 38.12 2.80
N VAL A 279 11.57 37.06 2.68
CA VAL A 279 12.99 37.15 3.08
C VAL A 279 13.80 38.02 2.12
N GLN A 280 13.65 37.82 0.82
CA GLN A 280 14.45 38.56 -0.17
C GLN A 280 13.92 39.97 -0.44
N GLU A 281 12.64 40.15 -0.76
CA GLU A 281 12.12 41.47 -1.13
C GLU A 281 11.79 42.32 0.10
N GLU A 282 10.94 41.85 1.02
CA GLU A 282 10.48 42.66 2.16
C GLU A 282 11.57 42.86 3.24
N GLN A 283 12.33 41.82 3.56
CA GLN A 283 13.43 41.91 4.52
C GLN A 283 14.75 42.35 3.86
N GLY A 284 14.82 42.42 2.52
CA GLY A 284 16.01 42.87 1.80
C GLY A 284 17.23 41.97 2.05
N VAL A 285 17.05 40.67 2.23
CA VAL A 285 18.14 39.70 2.46
C VAL A 285 18.29 38.80 1.22
N PRO A 286 19.34 38.96 0.40
CA PRO A 286 19.58 38.07 -0.72
C PRO A 286 19.67 36.60 -0.25
N LEU A 287 18.99 35.68 -0.94
CA LEU A 287 18.93 34.27 -0.53
C LEU A 287 20.32 33.60 -0.52
N SER A 288 21.24 34.08 -1.36
CA SER A 288 22.65 33.64 -1.39
C SER A 288 23.42 33.98 -0.12
N GLU A 289 22.97 34.97 0.65
CA GLU A 289 23.60 35.42 1.90
C GLU A 289 23.05 34.74 3.15
N LEU A 290 22.02 33.90 3.00
CA LEU A 290 21.38 33.22 4.13
C LEU A 290 22.16 31.98 4.57
N VAL A 291 22.31 31.84 5.88
CA VAL A 291 22.92 30.68 6.55
C VAL A 291 21.85 29.78 7.16
N LYS A 292 20.89 30.39 7.89
CA LYS A 292 19.87 29.68 8.66
C LYS A 292 18.57 30.49 8.68
N VAL A 293 17.45 29.78 8.67
CA VAL A 293 16.14 30.33 9.03
C VAL A 293 15.60 29.51 10.20
N ASP A 294 14.96 30.16 11.17
CA ASP A 294 14.41 29.49 12.34
C ASP A 294 13.06 30.05 12.78
N ILE A 295 12.23 29.19 13.36
CA ILE A 295 10.99 29.59 14.03
C ILE A 295 11.06 29.15 15.48
N SER A 296 11.32 30.12 16.36
CA SER A 296 11.56 29.88 17.78
C SER A 296 10.88 30.97 18.60
N LYS A 297 10.29 30.58 19.75
CA LYS A 297 9.74 31.51 20.75
C LYS A 297 8.80 32.58 20.16
N GLY A 298 7.99 32.20 19.16
CA GLY A 298 7.03 33.08 18.50
C GLY A 298 7.63 34.07 17.49
N LYS A 299 8.89 33.88 17.10
CA LYS A 299 9.63 34.71 16.14
C LYS A 299 10.04 33.88 14.92
N PHE A 300 10.10 34.54 13.78
CA PHE A 300 10.77 34.10 12.57
C PHE A 300 12.13 34.79 12.51
N LEU A 301 13.20 34.01 12.43
CA LEU A 301 14.58 34.44 12.57
C LEU A 301 15.33 34.16 11.26
N ILE A 302 16.05 35.15 10.75
CA ILE A 302 16.81 35.09 9.50
C ILE A 302 18.27 35.36 9.85
N TYR A 303 19.13 34.37 9.63
CA TYR A 303 20.56 34.44 9.93
C TYR A 303 21.34 34.55 8.62
N SER A 304 22.17 35.58 8.53
CA SER A 304 22.97 35.90 7.34
C SER A 304 24.46 35.56 7.54
N LYS A 305 25.21 35.44 6.45
CA LYS A 305 26.65 35.13 6.43
C LYS A 305 27.50 36.20 7.12
N ASP A 306 27.04 37.45 7.13
CA ASP A 306 27.67 38.57 7.83
C ASP A 306 27.48 38.53 9.36
N GLY A 307 26.76 37.51 9.87
CA GLY A 307 26.44 37.34 11.29
C GLY A 307 25.20 38.11 11.75
N SER A 308 24.55 38.89 10.87
CA SER A 308 23.32 39.59 11.22
C SER A 308 22.15 38.62 11.41
N VAL A 309 21.28 38.95 12.37
CA VAL A 309 20.06 38.20 12.65
C VAL A 309 18.87 39.14 12.62
N LYS A 310 18.01 38.98 11.62
CA LYS A 310 16.71 39.69 11.58
C LYS A 310 15.65 38.85 12.29
N SER A 311 14.79 39.52 13.03
CA SER A 311 13.76 38.89 13.85
C SER A 311 12.41 39.57 13.62
N SER A 312 11.42 38.77 13.22
CA SER A 312 10.05 39.23 13.03
C SER A 312 9.06 38.37 13.81
N PRO A 313 7.89 38.89 14.23
CA PRO A 313 6.85 38.05 14.83
C PRO A 313 6.41 36.94 13.88
N VAL A 314 6.27 35.69 14.35
CA VAL A 314 5.95 34.53 13.47
C VAL A 314 4.68 34.70 12.63
N ARG A 315 3.74 35.56 13.06
CA ARG A 315 2.51 35.87 12.33
C ARG A 315 2.75 36.43 10.91
N VAL A 316 3.92 37.02 10.64
CA VAL A 316 4.28 37.51 9.29
C VAL A 316 4.36 36.38 8.27
N THR A 317 4.60 35.14 8.72
CA THR A 317 4.64 33.96 7.85
C THR A 317 3.25 33.49 7.41
N GLY A 318 2.18 34.03 8.02
CA GLY A 318 0.80 33.62 7.82
C GLY A 318 0.33 33.60 6.35
N PRO A 319 0.54 34.67 5.57
CA PRO A 319 0.16 34.72 4.15
C PRO A 319 0.83 33.65 3.28
N TYR A 320 1.99 33.14 3.70
CA TYR A 320 2.79 32.18 2.94
C TYR A 320 2.52 30.73 3.35
N LYS A 321 1.63 30.49 4.32
CA LYS A 321 1.34 29.14 4.80
C LYS A 321 0.78 28.28 3.67
N TRP A 322 1.30 27.06 3.56
CA TRP A 322 0.74 26.08 2.66
C TRP A 322 -0.67 25.70 3.10
N ASP A 323 -1.64 25.79 2.19
CA ASP A 323 -3.05 25.82 2.55
C ASP A 323 -3.50 24.53 3.26
N SER A 324 -2.97 23.38 2.87
CA SER A 324 -3.29 22.09 3.50
C SER A 324 -2.91 22.02 4.99
N CYS A 325 -2.00 22.88 5.48
CA CYS A 325 -1.59 22.89 6.88
C CYS A 325 -2.76 23.19 7.83
N LYS A 326 -3.81 23.87 7.35
CA LYS A 326 -4.99 24.20 8.17
C LYS A 326 -5.86 22.99 8.50
N TYR A 327 -5.63 21.84 7.87
CA TYR A 327 -6.37 20.59 8.10
C TYR A 327 -5.53 19.54 8.84
N CYS A 328 -4.25 19.83 9.11
CA CYS A 328 -3.34 18.87 9.73
C CYS A 328 -3.43 18.95 11.25
N GLU A 329 -3.72 17.83 11.90
CA GLU A 329 -3.82 17.72 13.36
C GLU A 329 -2.51 17.23 14.02
N ASP A 330 -1.71 16.48 13.27
CA ASP A 330 -0.50 15.84 13.81
C ASP A 330 0.67 16.83 13.91
N TYR A 331 1.13 17.10 15.13
CA TYR A 331 2.28 17.97 15.39
C TYR A 331 3.60 17.20 15.50
N THR A 332 3.59 16.00 16.06
CA THR A 332 4.80 15.31 16.55
C THR A 332 5.24 14.13 15.67
N GLY A 333 4.59 13.93 14.53
CA GLY A 333 4.83 12.78 13.67
C GLY A 333 4.36 11.50 14.37
N GLU A 334 3.08 11.45 14.71
CA GLU A 334 2.48 10.43 15.59
C GLU A 334 2.67 9.00 15.07
N PHE A 335 2.84 8.83 13.75
CA PHE A 335 3.06 7.54 13.10
C PHE A 335 4.51 7.25 12.70
N SER A 336 5.48 8.04 13.16
CA SER A 336 6.91 7.78 12.88
C SER A 336 7.49 6.72 13.81
N ASP A 337 8.68 6.20 13.52
CA ASP A 337 9.44 5.37 14.47
C ASP A 337 9.99 6.24 15.60
N ILE A 338 10.46 7.45 15.25
CA ILE A 338 10.94 8.47 16.16
C ILE A 338 10.45 9.85 15.70
N GLY A 339 9.69 10.54 16.55
CA GLY A 339 9.34 11.96 16.37
C GLY A 339 10.41 12.86 16.98
N ILE A 340 10.87 13.88 16.26
CA ILE A 340 11.99 14.74 16.68
C ILE A 340 11.67 16.20 16.43
N GLY A 341 11.94 17.06 17.42
CA GLY A 341 11.87 18.51 17.22
C GLY A 341 12.57 19.32 18.30
N SER A 342 12.40 20.64 18.24
CA SER A 342 13.01 21.58 19.21
C SER A 342 12.12 21.84 20.43
N VAL A 343 10.79 21.90 20.24
CA VAL A 343 9.86 22.15 21.35
C VAL A 343 9.88 20.97 22.31
N GLY A 344 9.99 21.27 23.61
CA GLY A 344 10.17 20.27 24.67
C GLY A 344 11.63 20.13 25.11
N ALA A 345 12.59 20.61 24.31
CA ALA A 345 13.99 20.69 24.69
C ALA A 345 14.29 22.05 25.38
N PRO A 346 15.24 22.08 26.35
CA PRO A 346 15.56 23.28 27.13
C PRO A 346 16.39 24.31 26.36
N THR A 347 17.17 23.88 25.37
CA THR A 347 18.16 24.70 24.67
C THR A 347 18.05 24.55 23.16
N ASP A 348 18.58 25.54 22.42
CA ASP A 348 18.51 25.53 20.96
C ASP A 348 19.47 24.49 20.33
N ASP A 349 20.44 23.95 21.09
CA ASP A 349 21.41 22.91 20.70
C ASP A 349 21.00 21.49 21.14
N THR A 350 19.76 21.31 21.60
CA THR A 350 19.20 20.00 21.94
C THR A 350 17.91 19.73 21.17
N ASN A 351 17.52 18.46 21.07
CA ASN A 351 16.25 18.03 20.53
C ASN A 351 15.44 17.27 21.56
N CYS A 352 14.11 17.38 21.48
CA CYS A 352 13.17 16.50 22.15
C CYS A 352 12.80 15.39 21.17
N LEU A 353 12.90 14.15 21.63
CA LEU A 353 12.52 12.95 20.88
C LEU A 353 11.33 12.28 21.57
N LEU A 354 10.36 11.84 20.78
CA LEU A 354 9.36 10.84 21.16
C LEU A 354 9.68 9.56 20.37
N ILE A 355 10.22 8.56 21.06
CA ILE A 355 10.59 7.26 20.50
C ILE A 355 9.35 6.36 20.57
N ARG A 356 8.91 5.82 19.44
CA ARG A 356 7.58 5.19 19.31
C ARG A 356 7.64 3.71 18.98
N SER A 357 8.31 3.31 17.90
CA SER A 357 8.39 1.89 17.52
C SER A 357 9.58 1.20 18.20
N ASN A 358 9.54 -0.14 18.24
CA ASN A 358 10.66 -0.93 18.76
C ASN A 358 11.93 -0.68 17.94
N LEU A 359 11.81 -0.61 16.61
CA LEU A 359 12.91 -0.24 15.73
C LEU A 359 13.50 1.13 16.10
N GLY A 360 12.65 2.12 16.39
CA GLY A 360 13.09 3.44 16.84
C GLY A 360 13.84 3.39 18.16
N MET A 361 13.41 2.54 19.11
CA MET A 361 14.11 2.33 20.37
C MET A 361 15.47 1.68 20.15
N ASP A 362 15.52 0.58 19.41
CA ASP A 362 16.75 -0.17 19.15
C ASP A 362 17.81 0.72 18.47
N LEU A 363 17.41 1.49 17.46
CA LEU A 363 18.30 2.43 16.77
C LEU A 363 18.81 3.53 17.71
N PHE A 364 17.94 4.09 18.56
CA PHE A 364 18.33 5.14 19.49
C PHE A 364 19.31 4.61 20.54
N GLU A 365 19.02 3.46 21.14
CA GLU A 365 19.87 2.86 22.17
C GLU A 365 21.23 2.44 21.61
N ASP A 366 21.27 1.88 20.40
CA ASP A 366 22.52 1.55 19.71
C ASP A 366 23.35 2.82 19.41
N ALA A 367 22.72 3.91 18.96
CA ALA A 367 23.42 5.18 18.71
C ALA A 367 23.96 5.82 20.02
N VAL A 368 23.26 5.68 21.14
CA VAL A 368 23.73 6.11 22.46
C VAL A 368 24.89 5.24 22.93
N ALA A 369 24.77 3.91 22.84
CA ALA A 369 25.81 2.97 23.20
C ALA A 369 27.10 3.15 22.37
N ALA A 370 26.94 3.48 21.09
CA ALA A 370 28.04 3.82 20.19
C ALA A 370 28.63 5.23 20.42
N GLY A 371 28.14 5.98 21.43
CA GLY A 371 28.62 7.32 21.77
C GLY A 371 28.34 8.37 20.71
N LYS A 372 27.37 8.15 19.82
CA LYS A 372 26.98 9.10 18.76
C LYS A 372 25.99 10.15 19.26
N ILE A 373 25.22 9.81 20.29
CA ILE A 373 24.21 10.67 20.91
C ILE A 373 24.50 10.84 22.39
N SER A 374 24.45 12.08 22.86
CA SER A 374 24.46 12.45 24.27
C SER A 374 23.02 12.67 24.73
N VAL A 375 22.56 11.89 25.70
CA VAL A 375 21.26 12.08 26.36
C VAL A 375 21.45 13.07 27.51
N GLU A 376 20.61 14.09 27.55
CA GLU A 376 20.68 15.11 28.61
C GLU A 376 19.96 14.63 29.86
N GLU A 377 20.45 15.03 31.04
CA GLU A 377 19.78 14.75 32.33
C GLU A 377 18.45 15.50 32.48
N THR A 378 18.26 16.57 31.70
CA THR A 378 17.05 17.38 31.75
C THR A 378 15.88 16.63 31.11
N GLU A 379 14.76 16.60 31.82
CA GLU A 379 13.53 16.00 31.32
C GLU A 379 12.87 16.84 30.22
N VAL A 380 12.05 16.16 29.41
CA VAL A 380 11.24 16.81 28.37
C VAL A 380 10.24 17.78 29.01
N ASN A 381 10.18 19.00 28.49
CA ASN A 381 9.14 19.97 28.86
C ASN A 381 7.80 19.61 28.19
N PHE A 382 7.12 18.62 28.75
CA PHE A 382 5.80 18.16 28.28
C PHE A 382 4.76 19.28 28.22
N PRO A 383 4.61 20.18 29.22
CA PRO A 383 3.64 21.28 29.13
C PRO A 383 3.82 22.16 27.88
N ALA A 384 5.07 22.47 27.50
CA ALA A 384 5.34 23.24 26.30
C ALA A 384 5.03 22.47 25.02
N LEU A 385 5.41 21.19 24.97
CA LEU A 385 5.19 20.30 23.83
C LEU A 385 3.70 20.03 23.61
N GLU A 386 2.98 19.60 24.64
CA GLU A 386 1.54 19.37 24.60
C GLU A 386 0.78 20.64 24.23
N LYS A 387 1.21 21.81 24.69
CA LYS A 387 0.57 23.08 24.33
C LYS A 387 0.62 23.33 22.82
N GLN A 388 1.75 23.03 22.16
CA GLN A 388 1.84 23.18 20.70
C GLN A 388 1.03 22.12 19.96
N ALA A 389 1.08 20.87 20.41
CA ALA A 389 0.31 19.79 19.82
C ALA A 389 -1.21 20.04 19.96
N LYS A 390 -1.70 20.35 21.16
CA LYS A 390 -3.09 20.78 21.43
C LYS A 390 -3.50 21.94 20.54
N ARG A 391 -2.67 22.98 20.47
CA ARG A 391 -2.94 24.15 19.63
C ARG A 391 -3.11 23.76 18.17
N LYS A 392 -2.29 22.85 17.64
CA LYS A 392 -2.41 22.39 16.26
C LYS A 392 -3.72 21.65 16.03
N LYS A 393 -4.05 20.68 16.89
CA LYS A 393 -5.32 19.92 16.83
C LYS A 393 -6.53 20.84 16.92
N THR A 394 -6.55 21.78 17.86
CA THR A 394 -7.67 22.74 18.03
C THR A 394 -7.82 23.72 16.86
N LEU A 395 -6.72 24.10 16.19
CA LEU A 395 -6.78 25.00 15.04
C LEU A 395 -7.05 24.29 13.71
N ALA A 396 -6.98 22.96 13.68
CA ALA A 396 -7.30 22.18 12.51
C ALA A 396 -8.77 22.40 12.15
N LYS A 397 -9.02 22.71 10.89
CA LYS A 397 -10.37 22.82 10.33
C LYS A 397 -10.85 21.42 9.97
N GLU A 398 -12.14 21.18 10.16
CA GLU A 398 -12.78 20.00 9.60
C GLU A 398 -12.70 20.04 8.08
N LEU A 399 -12.22 18.95 7.50
CA LEU A 399 -12.29 18.73 6.06
C LEU A 399 -13.74 18.41 5.69
N LYS A 400 -14.41 19.32 4.98
CA LYS A 400 -15.68 19.02 4.29
C LYS A 400 -15.41 18.12 3.09
N GLN A 401 -14.97 16.90 3.34
CA GLN A 401 -14.94 15.89 2.28
C GLN A 401 -16.39 15.52 1.98
N THR A 402 -16.81 15.65 0.73
CA THR A 402 -17.83 14.74 0.21
C THR A 402 -17.22 13.36 0.36
N THR A 403 -17.59 12.66 1.42
CA THR A 403 -16.99 11.40 1.82
C THR A 403 -17.24 10.40 0.70
N ILE A 404 -16.27 10.23 -0.21
CA ILE A 404 -16.07 8.93 -0.82
C ILE A 404 -15.45 8.12 0.32
N ASN A 405 -16.30 7.61 1.20
CA ASN A 405 -15.94 6.42 1.94
C ASN A 405 -15.70 5.40 0.85
N ILE A 406 -14.43 5.15 0.55
CA ILE A 406 -14.04 3.92 -0.09
C ILE A 406 -14.08 2.95 1.10
N PRO A 407 -15.20 2.22 1.33
CA PRO A 407 -15.08 1.02 2.15
C PRO A 407 -13.92 0.20 1.57
N ASP A 408 -13.21 -0.60 2.38
CA ASP A 408 -12.11 -1.49 1.98
C ASP A 408 -12.46 -2.45 0.81
N VAL A 409 -12.67 -1.84 -0.33
CA VAL A 409 -13.09 -2.37 -1.60
C VAL A 409 -12.31 -1.53 -2.60
N GLY A 410 -11.01 -1.48 -2.36
CA GLY A 410 -10.10 -0.99 -3.38
C GLY A 410 -10.30 -1.80 -4.65
N ILE A 411 -9.61 -1.41 -5.70
CA ILE A 411 -9.12 -2.36 -6.69
C ILE A 411 -8.19 -3.32 -5.94
N LYS A 412 -8.78 -4.27 -5.21
CA LYS A 412 -8.07 -5.48 -4.84
C LYS A 412 -7.91 -6.18 -6.16
N THR A 413 -6.67 -6.21 -6.64
CA THR A 413 -6.29 -7.22 -7.62
C THR A 413 -6.81 -8.54 -7.07
N ILE A 414 -7.80 -9.12 -7.74
CA ILE A 414 -8.52 -10.28 -7.21
C ILE A 414 -7.51 -11.42 -7.13
N THR A 415 -7.34 -11.97 -5.93
CA THR A 415 -6.40 -13.06 -5.65
C THR A 415 -7.09 -14.41 -5.77
N THR A 416 -6.30 -15.50 -5.75
CA THR A 416 -6.85 -16.85 -5.68
C THR A 416 -7.66 -17.05 -4.39
N GLU A 417 -7.22 -16.47 -3.28
CA GLU A 417 -7.89 -16.53 -1.97
C GLU A 417 -9.28 -15.87 -2.01
N ASP A 418 -9.38 -14.71 -2.68
CA ASP A 418 -10.65 -14.00 -2.88
C ASP A 418 -11.69 -14.86 -3.63
N LEU A 419 -11.24 -15.67 -4.59
CA LEU A 419 -12.11 -16.49 -5.42
C LEU A 419 -12.33 -17.90 -4.90
N MET A 420 -11.90 -18.21 -3.67
CA MET A 420 -12.07 -19.55 -3.13
C MET A 420 -13.56 -19.88 -2.97
N PRO A 421 -14.02 -21.01 -3.53
CA PRO A 421 -15.41 -21.40 -3.46
C PRO A 421 -15.81 -21.81 -2.05
N TYR A 422 -17.02 -21.42 -1.64
CA TYR A 422 -17.64 -21.87 -0.39
C TYR A 422 -19.15 -22.04 -0.54
N ILE A 423 -19.81 -22.65 0.44
CA ILE A 423 -21.27 -22.86 0.44
C ILE A 423 -21.91 -22.04 1.57
N PRO A 424 -22.55 -20.89 1.28
CA PRO A 424 -23.18 -20.02 2.28
C PRO A 424 -24.35 -20.68 3.01
N ASN A 425 -25.11 -21.54 2.34
CA ASN A 425 -26.15 -22.34 2.95
C ASN A 425 -26.05 -23.81 2.50
N PRO A 426 -25.50 -24.70 3.35
CA PRO A 426 -25.29 -26.09 2.96
C PRO A 426 -26.57 -26.91 2.90
N LEU A 427 -27.69 -26.43 3.45
CA LEU A 427 -28.98 -27.11 3.36
C LEU A 427 -29.55 -27.06 1.93
N ASP A 428 -29.09 -26.13 1.09
CA ASP A 428 -29.50 -26.04 -0.31
C ASP A 428 -28.68 -26.99 -1.21
N CYS A 429 -27.59 -27.56 -0.70
CA CYS A 429 -26.75 -28.49 -1.41
C CYS A 429 -27.41 -29.87 -1.47
N THR A 430 -27.62 -30.39 -2.68
CA THR A 430 -28.19 -31.72 -2.91
C THR A 430 -27.20 -32.86 -2.78
N TYR A 431 -25.94 -32.57 -2.46
CA TYR A 431 -24.89 -33.57 -2.29
C TYR A 431 -24.61 -34.44 -3.54
N CYS A 432 -24.99 -33.96 -4.73
CA CYS A 432 -24.93 -34.75 -5.97
C CYS A 432 -23.50 -35.04 -6.48
N GLY A 433 -22.48 -34.30 -6.06
CA GLY A 433 -21.09 -34.55 -6.45
C GLY A 433 -20.66 -34.00 -7.83
N THR A 434 -21.51 -33.27 -8.56
CA THR A 434 -21.12 -32.68 -9.86
C THR A 434 -19.87 -31.80 -9.75
N CYS A 435 -19.71 -31.05 -8.65
CA CYS A 435 -18.52 -30.24 -8.38
C CYS A 435 -17.25 -31.08 -8.19
N VAL A 436 -17.34 -32.29 -7.62
CA VAL A 436 -16.21 -33.21 -7.42
C VAL A 436 -15.75 -33.76 -8.77
N ILE A 437 -16.70 -34.27 -9.56
CA ILE A 437 -16.46 -34.86 -10.87
C ILE A 437 -15.79 -33.83 -11.79
N MET A 438 -16.38 -32.64 -11.86
CA MET A 438 -15.96 -31.55 -12.73
C MET A 438 -14.79 -30.73 -12.17
N CYS A 439 -14.27 -30.99 -10.97
CA CYS A 439 -13.13 -30.22 -10.47
C CYS A 439 -11.85 -30.64 -11.20
N PRO A 440 -11.19 -29.75 -11.97
CA PRO A 440 -10.01 -30.12 -12.74
C PRO A 440 -8.77 -30.43 -11.89
N PHE A 441 -8.74 -30.01 -10.62
CA PHE A 441 -7.61 -30.23 -9.70
C PHE A 441 -7.94 -31.20 -8.56
N SER A 442 -9.10 -31.87 -8.63
CA SER A 442 -9.56 -32.79 -7.57
C SER A 442 -9.57 -32.17 -6.16
N ALA A 443 -9.79 -30.85 -6.09
CA ALA A 443 -9.75 -30.06 -4.87
C ALA A 443 -11.04 -30.12 -4.03
N ILE A 444 -11.98 -31.02 -4.36
CA ILE A 444 -13.27 -31.13 -3.68
C ILE A 444 -13.52 -32.59 -3.36
N LYS A 445 -13.91 -32.87 -2.11
CA LYS A 445 -14.27 -34.21 -1.64
C LYS A 445 -15.67 -34.18 -1.03
N LEU A 446 -16.42 -35.25 -1.25
CA LEU A 446 -17.61 -35.58 -0.49
C LEU A 446 -17.24 -36.59 0.58
N LYS A 447 -17.71 -36.42 1.82
CA LYS A 447 -17.62 -37.43 2.87
C LYS A 447 -18.97 -37.78 3.50
N LYS A 448 -19.22 -39.07 3.67
CA LYS A 448 -20.35 -39.61 4.43
C LYS A 448 -19.82 -40.24 5.71
N ASP A 449 -20.35 -39.80 6.85
CA ASP A 449 -19.88 -40.24 8.18
C ASP A 449 -18.35 -40.10 8.34
N ASP A 450 -17.82 -38.97 7.87
CA ASP A 450 -16.40 -38.61 7.82
C ASP A 450 -15.50 -39.46 6.89
N GLU A 451 -16.05 -40.48 6.22
CA GLU A 451 -15.37 -41.26 5.19
C GLU A 451 -15.52 -40.64 3.81
N VAL A 452 -14.44 -40.56 3.04
CA VAL A 452 -14.46 -40.02 1.67
C VAL A 452 -15.29 -40.94 0.76
N VAL A 453 -16.26 -40.35 0.05
CA VAL A 453 -17.01 -41.03 -1.00
C VAL A 453 -16.13 -41.06 -2.25
N GLU A 454 -15.71 -42.26 -2.65
CA GLU A 454 -14.92 -42.44 -3.87
C GLU A 454 -15.71 -42.03 -5.11
N LEU A 455 -15.00 -41.58 -6.15
CA LEU A 455 -15.63 -41.00 -7.35
C LEU A 455 -16.66 -41.94 -8.00
N ASN A 456 -16.39 -43.25 -8.02
CA ASN A 456 -17.28 -44.25 -8.61
C ASN A 456 -18.53 -44.52 -7.77
N ASP A 457 -18.49 -44.22 -6.48
CA ASP A 457 -19.58 -44.45 -5.52
C ASP A 457 -20.49 -43.22 -5.37
N ILE A 458 -20.12 -42.09 -5.99
CA ILE A 458 -21.01 -40.93 -6.11
C ILE A 458 -22.24 -41.34 -6.93
N GLU A 459 -23.44 -41.13 -6.38
CA GLU A 459 -24.69 -41.66 -6.93
C GLU A 459 -24.94 -41.31 -8.41
N ILE A 460 -24.61 -40.09 -8.83
CA ILE A 460 -24.77 -39.67 -10.24
C ILE A 460 -23.76 -40.33 -11.19
N VAL A 461 -22.63 -40.82 -10.66
CA VAL A 461 -21.65 -41.63 -11.42
C VAL A 461 -22.11 -43.07 -11.45
N ALA A 462 -22.38 -43.68 -10.30
CA ALA A 462 -22.81 -45.08 -10.18
C ALA A 462 -24.07 -45.39 -11.00
N LYS A 463 -24.97 -44.42 -11.17
CA LYS A 463 -26.22 -44.54 -11.94
C LYS A 463 -26.13 -44.06 -13.39
N ASN A 464 -24.93 -43.78 -13.91
CA ASN A 464 -24.71 -43.24 -15.26
C ASN A 464 -25.60 -42.01 -15.54
N VAL A 465 -25.69 -41.08 -14.59
CA VAL A 465 -26.41 -39.80 -14.80
C VAL A 465 -25.50 -38.81 -15.53
N VAL A 466 -24.20 -38.85 -15.23
CA VAL A 466 -23.16 -38.10 -15.94
C VAL A 466 -22.20 -39.07 -16.64
N PRO A 467 -21.59 -38.70 -17.76
CA PRO A 467 -20.63 -39.55 -18.44
C PRO A 467 -19.30 -39.61 -17.71
N LYS A 468 -18.46 -40.59 -18.09
CA LYS A 468 -17.08 -40.66 -17.63
C LYS A 468 -16.28 -39.53 -18.29
N LEU A 469 -15.57 -38.74 -17.49
CA LEU A 469 -14.62 -37.76 -18.02
C LEU A 469 -13.36 -38.47 -18.53
N GLU A 470 -12.99 -38.21 -19.78
CA GLU A 470 -11.71 -38.61 -20.33
C GLU A 470 -10.73 -37.45 -20.19
N PHE A 471 -9.55 -37.70 -19.62
CA PHE A 471 -8.57 -36.63 -19.42
C PHE A 471 -7.15 -37.15 -19.47
N ASN A 472 -6.25 -36.26 -19.89
CA ASN A 472 -4.83 -36.43 -19.63
C ASN A 472 -4.50 -35.78 -18.28
N ALA A 473 -3.80 -36.50 -17.42
CA ALA A 473 -3.28 -35.95 -16.18
C ALA A 473 -2.01 -35.15 -16.48
N LYS A 474 -2.08 -33.81 -16.35
CA LYS A 474 -0.96 -32.91 -16.60
C LYS A 474 -0.43 -32.39 -15.26
N LYS A 475 0.87 -32.56 -15.01
CA LYS A 475 1.55 -31.88 -13.90
C LYS A 475 1.71 -30.39 -14.22
N VAL A 476 1.38 -29.54 -13.27
CA VAL A 476 1.41 -28.08 -13.39
C VAL A 476 2.28 -27.55 -12.26
N ALA A 477 3.46 -27.03 -12.62
CA ALA A 477 4.24 -26.20 -11.72
C ALA A 477 3.51 -24.87 -11.55
N CYS A 478 3.05 -24.60 -10.34
CA CYS A 478 2.29 -23.39 -10.05
C CYS A 478 3.20 -22.29 -9.47
N LYS A 479 2.84 -21.03 -9.69
CA LYS A 479 3.59 -19.85 -9.24
C LYS A 479 3.80 -19.74 -7.74
N ASP A 480 2.99 -20.44 -6.95
CA ASP A 480 3.12 -20.54 -5.50
C ASP A 480 4.13 -21.62 -5.07
N GLY A 481 4.90 -22.17 -6.01
CA GLY A 481 5.90 -23.20 -5.79
C GLY A 481 5.34 -24.62 -5.66
N LYS A 482 4.01 -24.79 -5.71
CA LYS A 482 3.38 -26.11 -5.56
C LYS A 482 3.24 -26.81 -6.92
N GLU A 483 3.46 -28.11 -6.95
CA GLU A 483 3.08 -28.95 -8.09
C GLU A 483 1.65 -29.44 -7.90
N ARG A 484 0.80 -29.23 -8.91
CA ARG A 484 -0.59 -29.74 -8.92
C ARG A 484 -0.82 -30.63 -10.13
N VAL A 485 -1.78 -31.55 -10.04
CA VAL A 485 -2.18 -32.39 -11.18
C VAL A 485 -3.53 -31.91 -11.71
N MET A 486 -3.54 -31.49 -12.97
CA MET A 486 -4.74 -31.06 -13.69
C MET A 486 -5.30 -32.23 -14.52
N LYS A 487 -6.60 -32.49 -14.38
CA LYS A 487 -7.40 -33.33 -15.29
C LYS A 487 -7.76 -32.50 -16.52
N GLN A 488 -7.02 -32.68 -17.61
CA GLN A 488 -7.29 -31.97 -18.87
C GLN A 488 -8.36 -32.72 -19.70
N TYR A 489 -9.64 -32.48 -19.37
CA TYR A 489 -10.81 -33.00 -20.11
C TYR A 489 -11.44 -31.96 -21.06
N LEU A 490 -10.90 -30.74 -21.12
CA LEU A 490 -11.37 -29.67 -22.00
C LEU A 490 -10.36 -29.40 -23.11
N ASP A 491 -10.85 -29.32 -24.34
CA ASP A 491 -10.16 -28.60 -25.41
C ASP A 491 -10.79 -27.21 -25.46
N ALA A 492 -10.00 -26.22 -25.06
CA ALA A 492 -10.45 -24.86 -24.88
C ALA A 492 -9.32 -23.88 -25.22
N LYS A 493 -9.70 -22.63 -25.50
CA LYS A 493 -8.78 -21.51 -25.70
C LYS A 493 -9.20 -20.31 -24.87
N ILE A 494 -8.22 -19.51 -24.48
CA ILE A 494 -8.45 -18.21 -23.84
C ILE A 494 -8.32 -17.11 -24.90
N GLU A 495 -9.28 -16.20 -24.92
CA GLU A 495 -9.26 -14.99 -25.74
C GLU A 495 -9.38 -13.76 -24.84
N VAL A 496 -8.69 -12.68 -25.22
CA VAL A 496 -8.65 -11.42 -24.46
C VAL A 496 -9.15 -10.29 -25.35
N ASP A 497 -10.20 -9.62 -24.88
CA ASP A 497 -10.67 -8.34 -25.40
C ASP A 497 -9.82 -7.23 -24.77
N TRP A 498 -8.78 -6.80 -25.50
CA TRP A 498 -7.84 -5.81 -25.00
C TRP A 498 -8.47 -4.42 -24.83
N ASP A 499 -9.55 -4.12 -25.55
CA ASP A 499 -10.26 -2.84 -25.44
C ASP A 499 -11.07 -2.76 -24.14
N LYS A 500 -11.56 -3.90 -23.62
CA LYS A 500 -12.17 -3.98 -22.29
C LYS A 500 -11.16 -4.13 -21.15
N CYS A 501 -9.90 -4.43 -21.46
CA CYS A 501 -8.88 -4.73 -20.46
C CYS A 501 -8.36 -3.45 -19.77
N ILE A 502 -8.69 -3.29 -18.49
CA ILE A 502 -8.21 -2.15 -17.67
C ILE A 502 -6.82 -2.38 -17.04
N SER A 503 -6.15 -3.49 -17.35
CA SER A 503 -4.87 -3.89 -16.75
C SER A 503 -4.85 -3.87 -15.21
N CYS A 504 -5.92 -4.34 -14.56
CA CYS A 504 -6.00 -4.46 -13.09
C CYS A 504 -5.13 -5.60 -12.50
N PHE A 505 -4.54 -6.43 -13.36
CA PHE A 505 -3.67 -7.57 -13.04
C PHE A 505 -4.32 -8.76 -12.31
N SER A 506 -5.64 -8.78 -12.12
CA SER A 506 -6.31 -9.91 -11.44
C SER A 506 -6.05 -11.24 -12.14
N CYS A 507 -6.04 -11.23 -13.48
CA CYS A 507 -5.70 -12.43 -14.26
C CYS A 507 -4.28 -12.95 -14.02
N ALA A 508 -3.29 -12.06 -13.89
CA ALA A 508 -1.91 -12.44 -13.57
C ALA A 508 -1.80 -12.93 -12.12
N GLU A 509 -2.57 -12.34 -11.20
CA GLU A 509 -2.58 -12.78 -9.80
C GLU A 509 -3.25 -14.14 -9.57
N VAL A 510 -4.18 -14.57 -10.40
CA VAL A 510 -4.80 -15.91 -10.27
C VAL A 510 -4.22 -16.94 -11.22
N CYS A 511 -3.33 -16.55 -12.15
CA CYS A 511 -2.78 -17.47 -13.14
C CYS A 511 -1.81 -18.45 -12.45
N PRO A 512 -2.10 -19.76 -12.45
CA PRO A 512 -1.21 -20.72 -11.81
C PRO A 512 0.12 -20.85 -12.54
N THR A 513 0.16 -20.71 -13.86
CA THR A 513 1.36 -20.92 -14.69
C THR A 513 2.05 -19.63 -15.13
N GLU A 514 1.63 -18.47 -14.60
CA GLU A 514 2.14 -17.14 -15.02
C GLU A 514 1.97 -16.85 -16.53
N SER A 515 1.14 -17.62 -17.22
CA SER A 515 0.74 -17.38 -18.62
C SER A 515 0.12 -15.99 -18.80
N PHE A 516 -0.63 -15.48 -17.82
CA PHE A 516 -0.88 -14.04 -17.69
C PHE A 516 0.16 -13.44 -16.76
N PHE A 517 0.82 -12.38 -17.21
CA PHE A 517 1.89 -11.75 -16.44
C PHE A 517 1.84 -10.22 -16.56
N ARG A 518 2.58 -9.57 -15.68
CA ARG A 518 2.77 -8.12 -15.71
C ARG A 518 3.92 -7.81 -16.66
N LYS A 519 3.64 -7.07 -17.73
CA LYS A 519 4.67 -6.58 -18.64
C LYS A 519 4.96 -5.12 -18.35
N ASP A 520 6.21 -4.85 -18.04
CA ASP A 520 6.73 -3.49 -17.97
C ASP A 520 6.75 -2.89 -19.38
N ILE A 521 6.22 -1.69 -19.50
CA ILE A 521 6.21 -0.89 -20.72
C ILE A 521 7.18 0.27 -20.47
N PRO A 522 8.07 0.60 -21.42
CA PRO A 522 8.85 1.83 -21.36
C PRO A 522 7.94 3.01 -21.09
N ASN A 523 8.24 3.78 -20.03
CA ASN A 523 7.54 5.04 -19.81
C ASN A 523 8.12 6.09 -20.77
N THR A 524 7.33 6.50 -21.76
CA THR A 524 7.71 7.53 -22.74
C THR A 524 7.32 8.94 -22.30
N GLN A 525 6.69 9.07 -21.13
CA GLN A 525 6.31 10.36 -20.57
C GLN A 525 7.53 11.16 -20.12
N GLU A 526 7.42 12.48 -20.20
CA GLU A 526 8.47 13.37 -19.70
C GLU A 526 8.60 13.21 -18.18
N LYS A 527 9.84 13.01 -17.73
CA LYS A 527 10.14 12.90 -16.30
C LYS A 527 9.72 14.21 -15.59
N PRO A 528 9.01 14.14 -14.46
CA PRO A 528 8.65 15.32 -13.68
C PRO A 528 9.92 16.07 -13.28
N THR A 529 9.89 17.38 -13.48
CA THR A 529 11.01 18.26 -13.15
C THR A 529 10.67 19.08 -11.92
N TYR A 530 11.52 19.05 -10.90
CA TYR A 530 11.42 19.92 -9.74
C TYR A 530 12.80 20.49 -9.40
N ASN A 531 12.86 21.81 -9.26
CA ASN A 531 14.12 22.53 -9.03
C ASN A 531 15.22 22.16 -10.07
N GLY A 532 14.84 22.10 -11.35
CA GLY A 532 15.74 21.77 -12.45
C GLY A 532 16.22 20.31 -12.53
N ILE A 533 15.71 19.43 -11.67
CA ILE A 533 16.08 18.01 -11.61
C ILE A 533 14.92 17.17 -12.10
N GLN A 534 15.23 16.19 -12.97
CA GLN A 534 14.28 15.19 -13.42
C GLN A 534 14.25 14.01 -12.45
N TYR A 535 13.05 13.60 -12.07
CA TYR A 535 12.83 12.47 -11.16
C TYR A 535 12.19 11.32 -11.92
N SER A 536 12.50 10.10 -11.52
CA SER A 536 11.85 8.91 -12.07
C SER A 536 10.38 8.84 -11.62
N GLN A 537 9.61 8.04 -12.35
CA GLN A 537 8.21 7.79 -12.05
C GLN A 537 7.95 6.28 -11.95
N GLY A 538 6.73 5.93 -11.55
CA GLY A 538 6.25 4.56 -11.61
C GLY A 538 6.44 3.96 -13.00
N ILE A 539 6.68 2.65 -13.05
CA ILE A 539 6.75 1.93 -14.32
C ILE A 539 5.34 1.72 -14.86
N LYS A 540 5.14 2.03 -16.15
CA LYS A 540 3.91 1.69 -16.87
C LYS A 540 3.86 0.19 -17.06
N ARG A 541 2.73 -0.42 -16.68
CA ARG A 541 2.53 -1.87 -16.78
C ARG A 541 1.24 -2.17 -17.47
N ARG A 542 1.23 -3.23 -18.25
CA ARG A 542 0.01 -3.85 -18.76
C ARG A 542 -0.01 -5.34 -18.46
N VAL A 543 -1.21 -5.89 -18.47
CA VAL A 543 -1.36 -7.34 -18.58
C VAL A 543 -0.84 -7.76 -19.95
N ASP A 544 -0.08 -8.84 -19.99
CA ASP A 544 0.25 -9.55 -21.23
C ASP A 544 -0.02 -11.06 -21.05
N PHE A 545 -0.11 -11.79 -22.15
CA PHE A 545 -0.55 -13.19 -22.17
C PHE A 545 0.34 -14.05 -23.08
N ASN A 546 0.99 -15.07 -22.51
CA ASN A 546 1.68 -16.11 -23.25
C ASN A 546 0.79 -17.35 -23.35
N ILE A 547 0.34 -17.66 -24.57
CA ILE A 547 -0.55 -18.80 -24.82
C ILE A 547 0.15 -20.15 -24.60
N ASP A 548 1.45 -20.24 -24.81
CA ASP A 548 2.20 -21.50 -24.73
C ASP A 548 2.24 -22.07 -23.30
N ASP A 549 2.21 -21.18 -22.31
CA ASP A 549 2.19 -21.53 -20.89
C ASP A 549 0.76 -21.76 -20.36
N CYS A 550 -0.26 -21.50 -21.19
CA CYS A 550 -1.66 -21.57 -20.77
C CYS A 550 -2.12 -23.03 -20.62
N ILE A 551 -2.76 -23.33 -19.50
CA ILE A 551 -3.39 -24.64 -19.24
C ILE A 551 -4.90 -24.64 -19.45
N ASN A 552 -5.48 -23.53 -19.90
CA ASN A 552 -6.92 -23.38 -20.15
C ASN A 552 -7.80 -23.74 -18.92
N CYS A 553 -7.37 -23.38 -17.70
CA CYS A 553 -8.17 -23.64 -16.49
C CYS A 553 -9.32 -22.64 -16.28
N GLY A 554 -9.21 -21.42 -16.84
CA GLY A 554 -10.19 -20.36 -16.73
C GLY A 554 -10.19 -19.59 -15.40
N SER A 555 -9.16 -19.70 -14.55
CA SER A 555 -9.02 -18.84 -13.36
C SER A 555 -9.03 -17.35 -13.72
N CYS A 556 -8.35 -16.96 -14.80
CA CYS A 556 -8.34 -15.58 -15.30
C CYS A 556 -9.75 -15.07 -15.69
N VAL A 557 -10.58 -15.93 -16.27
CA VAL A 557 -11.98 -15.62 -16.61
C VAL A 557 -12.78 -15.39 -15.33
N ASN A 558 -12.58 -16.23 -14.30
CA ASN A 558 -13.25 -16.05 -13.01
C ASN A 558 -12.86 -14.72 -12.34
N ALA A 559 -11.58 -14.34 -12.45
CA ALA A 559 -11.03 -13.14 -11.83
C ALA A 559 -11.28 -11.84 -12.60
N CYS A 560 -11.56 -11.87 -13.91
CA CYS A 560 -11.64 -10.65 -14.71
C CYS A 560 -12.88 -9.81 -14.33
N PRO A 561 -12.73 -8.57 -13.82
CA PRO A 561 -13.87 -7.76 -13.37
C PRO A 561 -14.59 -6.96 -14.46
N LYS A 562 -14.07 -7.01 -15.69
CA LYS A 562 -14.64 -6.34 -16.86
C LYS A 562 -15.10 -7.32 -17.94
N ASP A 563 -15.08 -8.63 -17.62
CA ASP A 563 -15.36 -9.72 -18.55
C ASP A 563 -14.58 -9.59 -19.88
N ALA A 564 -13.35 -9.06 -19.78
CA ALA A 564 -12.43 -8.88 -20.90
C ALA A 564 -11.74 -10.19 -21.32
N ILE A 565 -11.93 -11.28 -20.57
CA ILE A 565 -11.27 -12.57 -20.84
C ILE A 565 -12.34 -13.63 -20.99
N THR A 566 -12.32 -14.32 -22.12
CA THR A 566 -13.26 -15.38 -22.48
C THR A 566 -12.51 -16.70 -22.59
N MET A 567 -13.17 -17.78 -22.17
CA MET A 567 -12.71 -19.15 -22.37
C MET A 567 -13.70 -19.82 -23.30
N ILE A 568 -13.26 -20.14 -24.51
CA ILE A 568 -14.06 -20.83 -25.52
C ILE A 568 -13.76 -22.31 -25.36
N ILE A 569 -14.81 -23.11 -25.14
CA ILE A 569 -14.71 -24.56 -24.95
C ILE A 569 -15.23 -25.25 -26.21
N ASP A 570 -14.33 -25.80 -26.99
CA ASP A 570 -14.64 -26.49 -28.25
C ASP A 570 -15.16 -27.89 -27.95
N MET A 571 -14.43 -28.64 -27.12
CA MET A 571 -14.74 -30.03 -26.79
C MET A 571 -14.62 -30.32 -25.29
N ILE A 572 -15.48 -31.21 -24.82
CA ILE A 572 -15.46 -31.79 -23.47
C ILE A 572 -15.31 -33.29 -23.67
N LYS A 573 -14.19 -33.85 -23.23
CA LYS A 573 -13.81 -35.24 -23.48
C LYS A 573 -14.56 -36.16 -22.51
N THR A 574 -15.46 -36.96 -23.05
CA THR A 574 -16.33 -37.85 -22.28
C THR A 574 -16.60 -39.14 -23.02
N SER A 575 -16.83 -40.23 -22.27
CA SER A 575 -17.28 -41.51 -22.82
C SER A 575 -18.33 -42.20 -21.95
N GLY A 576 -18.99 -43.19 -22.54
CA GLY A 576 -20.06 -43.96 -21.92
C GLY A 576 -21.45 -43.36 -22.11
N GLU A 577 -22.46 -44.09 -21.66
CA GLU A 577 -23.85 -43.65 -21.66
C GLU A 577 -24.15 -42.77 -20.45
N PHE A 578 -25.08 -41.82 -20.60
CA PHE A 578 -25.49 -40.92 -19.53
C PHE A 578 -26.95 -40.47 -19.68
N LYS A 579 -27.50 -39.80 -18.66
CA LYS A 579 -28.85 -39.23 -18.74
C LYS A 579 -28.86 -37.86 -19.40
N GLU A 580 -29.50 -37.79 -20.57
CA GLU A 580 -29.67 -36.57 -21.37
C GLU A 580 -30.43 -35.43 -20.68
N THR A 581 -31.16 -35.70 -19.58
CA THR A 581 -31.90 -34.65 -18.86
C THR A 581 -31.05 -33.82 -17.91
N PHE A 582 -29.85 -34.28 -17.55
CA PHE A 582 -29.01 -33.62 -16.56
C PHE A 582 -27.74 -33.05 -17.18
N TRP A 583 -27.00 -33.87 -17.93
CA TRP A 583 -25.68 -33.50 -18.44
C TRP A 583 -25.66 -32.29 -19.40
N PRO A 584 -26.60 -32.15 -20.36
CA PRO A 584 -26.59 -31.00 -21.27
C PRO A 584 -26.67 -29.65 -20.58
N GLU A 585 -27.41 -29.52 -19.48
CA GLU A 585 -27.50 -28.29 -18.69
C GLU A 585 -26.15 -27.96 -18.02
N VAL A 586 -25.47 -28.97 -17.46
CA VAL A 586 -24.13 -28.79 -16.88
C VAL A 586 -23.13 -28.33 -17.94
N MET A 587 -23.21 -28.90 -19.15
CA MET A 587 -22.35 -28.53 -20.28
C MET A 587 -22.68 -27.13 -20.80
N TYR A 588 -23.96 -26.78 -20.88
CA TYR A 588 -24.41 -25.46 -21.26
C TYR A 588 -23.84 -24.39 -20.31
N ARG A 589 -23.96 -24.59 -18.99
CA ARG A 589 -23.38 -23.68 -18.00
C ARG A 589 -21.87 -23.56 -18.14
N LEU A 590 -21.18 -24.69 -18.32
CA LEU A 590 -19.72 -24.69 -18.47
C LEU A 590 -19.25 -23.94 -19.72
N LYS A 591 -19.91 -24.14 -20.86
CA LYS A 591 -19.61 -23.44 -22.12
C LYS A 591 -19.97 -21.95 -22.08
N ASN A 592 -20.95 -21.57 -21.27
CA ASN A 592 -21.41 -20.19 -21.08
C ASN A 592 -20.96 -19.60 -19.73
N ARG A 593 -19.82 -20.06 -19.21
CA ARG A 593 -19.31 -19.68 -17.88
C ARG A 593 -19.05 -18.17 -17.69
N GLN A 594 -19.02 -17.42 -18.78
CA GLN A 594 -18.87 -15.97 -18.81
C GLN A 594 -20.16 -15.28 -18.37
N THR A 595 -21.31 -15.74 -18.85
CA THR A 595 -22.64 -15.13 -18.67
C THR A 595 -23.38 -15.65 -17.43
N LYS A 596 -22.66 -15.83 -16.31
CA LYS A 596 -23.22 -16.36 -15.06
C LYS A 596 -24.45 -15.58 -14.61
#